data_AF-A0A0E0FEK8-F1
#
_entry.id   AF-A0A0E0FEK8-F1
#
_cell.length_a   1.000
_cell.length_b   1.000
_cell.length_c   1.000
_cell.angle_alpha   90.00
_cell.angle_beta   90.00
_cell.angle_gamma   90.00
#
_symmetry.space_group_name_H-M   'P 1'
#
loop_
_entity.id
_entity.type
_entity.pdbx_description
1 polymer ?
#
loop_
_entity_poly.entity_id
_entity_poly.type
_entity_poly.pdbx_seq_one_letter_code
_entity_poly.pdbx_strand_id
1 'polypeptide(L)'
;MQDQECICLKNFHRAGLTYGGHFTSENFLMDTCGSMRFGNLSKGVINKLEDGDIEKDTDRFVKMIREEVFVSVTTLPLDIIQWIELIDRCARGYDDLAEDYITLKDGYRAAAYFMSLHNMFEKMETTDNPTYEKIKTKLSKYTKWKKGVEAPDGNTHLKETLDFIDPATGRKANYSDDICGLLKLLGNTRQHSARAKEDVFVLIVAQNFPRLMGDFQKVMFKQGCTLKFWNPKG
;
A
#
# COMPACT_ATOMS: atom_id res chain seq x y z
N MET A 1 7.00 8.78 6.14
CA MET A 1 6.94 9.56 7.39
C MET A 1 5.87 9.00 8.31
N GLN A 2 4.62 8.85 7.85
CA GLN A 2 3.52 8.30 8.66
C GLN A 2 3.70 6.81 9.02
N ASP A 3 4.40 6.05 8.17
CA ASP A 3 4.84 4.68 8.44
C ASP A 3 5.76 4.61 9.67
N GLN A 4 6.67 5.58 9.82
CA GLN A 4 7.61 5.63 10.95
C GLN A 4 6.90 5.94 12.28
N GLU A 5 5.85 6.75 12.28
CA GLU A 5 5.05 7.05 13.49
C GLU A 5 4.37 5.78 13.99
N CYS A 6 3.75 5.03 13.06
CA CYS A 6 3.12 3.74 13.36
C CYS A 6 4.14 2.69 13.86
N ILE A 7 5.31 2.59 13.23
CA ILE A 7 6.40 1.70 13.65
C ILE A 7 6.89 2.09 15.06
N CYS A 8 7.03 3.38 15.35
CA CYS A 8 7.49 3.88 16.65
C CYS A 8 6.54 3.45 17.78
N LEU A 9 5.23 3.65 17.58
CA LEU A 9 4.20 3.25 18.55
C LEU A 9 4.19 1.72 18.77
N LYS A 10 4.30 0.94 17.69
CA LYS A 10 4.35 -0.53 17.79
C LYS A 10 5.59 -1.04 18.51
N ASN A 11 6.76 -0.44 18.26
CA ASN A 11 7.98 -0.82 18.98
C ASN A 11 7.86 -0.53 20.48
N PHE A 12 7.11 0.51 20.86
CA PHE A 12 6.79 0.80 22.25
C PHE A 12 5.90 -0.29 22.88
N HIS A 13 4.86 -0.73 22.17
CA HIS A 13 4.01 -1.86 22.59
C HIS A 13 4.80 -3.17 22.69
N ARG A 14 5.70 -3.45 21.73
CA ARG A 14 6.59 -4.62 21.75
C ARG A 14 7.55 -4.61 22.95
N ALA A 15 7.90 -3.43 23.46
CA ALA A 15 8.67 -3.28 24.69
C ALA A 15 7.84 -3.46 25.97
N GLY A 16 6.53 -3.75 25.86
CA GLY A 16 5.62 -3.91 26.99
C GLY A 16 5.21 -2.59 27.62
N LEU A 17 5.21 -1.49 26.85
CA LEU A 17 4.87 -0.15 27.31
C LEU A 17 3.71 0.43 26.51
N THR A 18 2.99 1.39 27.08
CA THR A 18 1.88 2.11 26.45
C THR A 18 1.81 3.56 26.91
N TYR A 19 1.22 4.41 26.06
CA TYR A 19 0.87 5.78 26.42
C TYR A 19 -0.60 5.91 26.86
N GLY A 20 -1.39 4.84 26.81
CA GLY A 20 -2.81 4.83 27.19
C GLY A 20 -3.68 5.82 26.41
N GLY A 21 -3.28 6.19 25.19
CA GLY A 21 -3.91 7.22 24.38
C GLY A 21 -3.53 8.67 24.74
N HIS A 22 -2.52 8.86 25.58
CA HIS A 22 -2.09 10.17 26.06
C HIS A 22 -0.88 10.72 25.28
N PHE A 23 -1.04 10.93 23.97
CA PHE A 23 -0.06 11.59 23.10
C PHE A 23 -0.76 12.41 22.00
N THR A 24 0.00 13.25 21.31
CA THR A 24 -0.42 14.04 20.14
C THR A 24 0.64 13.94 19.03
N SER A 25 0.39 14.55 17.88
CA SER A 25 1.37 14.66 16.80
C SER A 25 2.66 15.36 17.23
N GLU A 26 2.58 16.30 18.19
CA GLU A 26 3.73 17.02 18.75
C GLU A 26 4.69 16.12 19.54
N ASN A 27 4.24 14.92 19.91
CA ASN A 27 5.08 13.95 20.61
C ASN A 27 5.95 13.13 19.66
N PHE A 28 5.69 13.13 18.34
CA PHE A 28 6.52 12.44 17.35
C PHE A 28 7.61 13.38 16.83
N LEU A 29 8.84 13.13 17.23
CA LEU A 29 10.00 13.94 16.89
C LEU A 29 10.92 13.19 15.93
N MET A 30 11.39 13.88 14.90
CA MET A 30 12.42 13.37 14.00
C MET A 30 13.80 13.79 14.53
N ASP A 31 14.70 12.82 14.74
CA ASP A 31 16.07 13.12 15.10
C ASP A 31 16.91 13.53 13.87
N THR A 32 18.14 14.00 14.12
CA THR A 32 19.05 14.46 13.06
C THR A 32 19.47 13.35 12.08
N CYS A 33 19.24 12.09 12.43
CA CYS A 33 19.50 10.93 11.58
C CYS A 33 18.25 10.50 10.78
N GLY A 34 17.15 11.26 10.87
CA GLY A 34 15.88 10.94 10.20
C GLY A 34 15.13 9.78 10.86
N SER A 35 15.46 9.43 12.10
CA SER A 35 14.75 8.41 12.88
C SER A 35 13.70 9.06 13.77
N MET A 36 12.52 8.44 13.81
CA MET A 36 11.41 8.94 14.61
C MET A 36 11.47 8.43 16.05
N ARG A 37 11.22 9.34 17.00
CA ARG A 37 11.22 9.08 18.44
C ARG A 37 10.05 9.79 19.12
N PHE A 38 9.63 9.27 20.25
CA PHE A 38 8.72 10.00 21.14
C PHE A 38 9.47 10.99 22.01
N GLY A 39 8.91 12.19 22.16
CA GLY A 39 9.40 13.24 23.04
C GLY A 39 8.29 14.15 23.55
N ASN A 40 8.66 15.15 24.36
CA ASN A 40 7.73 16.14 24.95
C ASN A 40 6.54 15.52 25.71
N LEU A 41 6.74 14.33 26.29
CA LEU A 41 5.69 13.62 27.03
C LEU A 41 5.56 14.18 28.45
N SER A 42 4.32 14.31 28.92
CA SER A 42 4.05 14.66 30.31
C SER A 42 4.55 13.56 31.26
N LYS A 43 4.92 13.95 32.48
CA LYS A 43 5.39 13.01 33.51
C LYS A 43 4.28 12.01 33.84
N GLY A 44 4.62 10.71 33.90
CA GLY A 44 3.69 9.64 34.28
C GLY A 44 2.80 9.11 33.14
N VAL A 45 3.03 9.55 31.91
CA VAL A 45 2.27 9.11 30.72
C VAL A 45 2.67 7.70 30.25
N ILE A 46 3.90 7.27 30.54
CA ILE A 46 4.40 5.94 30.18
C ILE A 46 3.97 4.94 31.24
N ASN A 47 3.19 3.94 30.82
CA ASN A 47 2.70 2.87 31.67
C ASN A 47 3.17 1.50 31.15
N LYS A 48 3.14 0.50 32.04
CA LYS A 48 3.28 -0.89 31.64
C LYS A 48 2.04 -1.27 30.84
N LEU A 49 2.23 -2.02 29.75
CA LEU A 49 1.15 -2.44 28.88
C LEU A 49 0.19 -3.42 29.60
N GLU A 50 -1.10 -3.09 29.58
CA GLU A 50 -2.19 -3.94 30.05
C GLU A 50 -3.20 -4.24 28.92
N ASP A 51 -4.14 -5.15 29.19
CA ASP A 51 -5.18 -5.52 28.23
C ASP A 51 -6.05 -4.30 27.88
N GLY A 52 -6.22 -4.03 26.58
CA GLY A 52 -7.03 -2.90 26.08
C GLY A 52 -6.25 -1.60 25.85
N ASP A 53 -4.97 -1.53 26.23
CA ASP A 53 -4.19 -0.30 26.07
C ASP A 53 -3.66 -0.08 24.65
N ILE A 54 -3.39 -1.16 23.91
CA ILE A 54 -3.04 -1.09 22.48
C ILE A 54 -4.17 -0.42 21.71
N GLU A 55 -5.41 -0.77 22.02
CA GLU A 55 -6.61 -0.20 21.42
C GLU A 55 -6.71 1.29 21.69
N LYS A 56 -6.50 1.74 22.93
CA LYS A 56 -6.51 3.18 23.28
C LYS A 56 -5.44 3.95 22.50
N ASP A 57 -4.22 3.41 22.45
CA ASP A 57 -3.12 4.02 21.70
C ASP A 57 -3.43 4.04 20.19
N THR A 58 -4.03 2.98 19.66
CA THR A 58 -4.41 2.87 18.24
C THR A 58 -5.52 3.86 17.87
N ASP A 59 -6.60 3.92 18.66
CA ASP A 59 -7.71 4.85 18.47
C ASP A 59 -7.20 6.29 18.51
N ARG A 60 -6.31 6.58 19.48
CA ARG A 60 -5.69 7.90 19.57
C ARG A 60 -4.82 8.20 18.35
N PHE A 61 -4.02 7.24 17.90
CA PHE A 61 -3.17 7.38 16.72
C PHE A 61 -4.00 7.69 15.47
N VAL A 62 -5.06 6.92 15.24
CA VAL A 62 -5.99 7.15 14.12
C VAL A 62 -6.60 8.54 14.21
N LYS A 63 -7.09 8.92 15.39
CA LYS A 63 -7.66 10.25 15.64
C LYS A 63 -6.64 11.36 15.35
N MET A 64 -5.41 11.22 15.80
CA MET A 64 -4.31 12.17 15.55
C MET A 64 -4.03 12.33 14.05
N ILE A 65 -3.96 11.24 13.27
CA ILE A 65 -3.77 11.35 11.82
C ILE A 65 -4.91 12.15 11.19
N ARG A 66 -6.16 11.89 11.58
CA ARG A 66 -7.35 12.58 11.04
C ARG A 66 -7.41 14.05 11.43
N GLU A 67 -7.17 14.36 12.70
CA GLU A 67 -7.50 15.65 13.30
C GLU A 67 -6.31 16.58 13.47
N GLU A 68 -5.07 16.10 13.34
CA GLU A 68 -3.86 16.91 13.56
C GLU A 68 -2.93 16.92 12.34
N VAL A 69 -2.75 15.79 11.68
CA VAL A 69 -1.88 15.70 10.49
C VAL A 69 -2.61 16.18 9.23
N PHE A 70 -3.86 15.78 9.05
CA PHE A 70 -4.68 16.10 7.88
C PHE A 70 -5.74 17.18 8.16
N VAL A 71 -5.44 18.14 9.04
CA VAL A 71 -6.35 19.23 9.45
C VAL A 71 -6.91 20.02 8.26
N SER A 72 -6.11 20.23 7.22
CA SER A 72 -6.44 21.14 6.12
C SER A 72 -7.20 20.48 4.97
N VAL A 73 -7.49 19.18 5.04
CA VAL A 73 -8.21 18.47 3.96
C VAL A 73 -9.63 18.11 4.39
N THR A 74 -10.61 18.36 3.52
CA THR A 74 -12.02 18.00 3.76
C THR A 74 -12.27 16.50 3.64
N THR A 75 -11.39 15.78 2.94
CA THR A 75 -11.47 14.33 2.75
C THR A 75 -10.06 13.78 2.70
N LEU A 76 -9.82 12.72 3.47
CA LEU A 76 -8.52 12.05 3.44
C LEU A 76 -8.26 11.41 2.07
N PRO A 77 -6.99 11.43 1.62
CA PRO A 77 -6.57 10.61 0.49
C PRO A 77 -6.96 9.14 0.69
N LEU A 78 -7.43 8.48 -0.38
CA LEU A 78 -7.98 7.12 -0.30
C LEU A 78 -6.95 6.07 0.17
N ASP A 79 -5.69 6.27 -0.19
CA ASP A 79 -4.56 5.46 0.25
C ASP A 79 -4.31 5.59 1.76
N ILE A 80 -4.43 6.79 2.32
CA ILE A 80 -4.38 7.02 3.78
C ILE A 80 -5.57 6.36 4.46
N ILE A 81 -6.78 6.45 3.88
CA ILE A 81 -7.95 5.74 4.40
C ILE A 81 -7.70 4.23 4.43
N GLN A 82 -7.21 3.64 3.34
CA GLN A 82 -6.92 2.20 3.29
C GLN A 82 -5.82 1.79 4.27
N TRP A 83 -4.80 2.62 4.47
CA TRP A 83 -3.76 2.37 5.45
C TRP A 83 -4.31 2.43 6.89
N ILE A 84 -5.10 3.46 7.21
CA ILE A 84 -5.79 3.57 8.50
C ILE A 84 -6.67 2.34 8.72
N GLU A 85 -7.42 1.86 7.72
CA GLU A 85 -8.23 0.62 7.83
C GLU A 85 -7.41 -0.63 8.21
N LEU A 86 -6.09 -0.65 7.95
CA LEU A 86 -5.20 -1.74 8.38
C LEU A 86 -4.78 -1.61 9.84
N ILE A 87 -4.67 -0.37 10.33
CA ILE A 87 -4.30 -0.04 11.71
C ILE A 87 -5.54 -0.12 12.63
N ASP A 88 -6.64 0.48 12.20
CA ASP A 88 -7.85 0.86 12.94
C ASP A 88 -8.83 -0.29 13.24
N ARG A 89 -8.36 -1.49 13.61
CA ARG A 89 -9.29 -2.64 13.73
C ARG A 89 -8.93 -3.70 14.75
N CYS A 90 -7.99 -3.45 15.66
CA CYS A 90 -7.36 -4.53 16.44
C CYS A 90 -6.97 -5.70 15.52
N ALA A 91 -6.60 -5.41 14.26
CA ALA A 91 -6.58 -6.41 13.19
C ALA A 91 -5.31 -7.23 13.31
N ARG A 92 -5.33 -8.16 14.27
CA ARG A 92 -4.25 -9.09 14.58
C ARG A 92 -3.74 -9.70 13.27
N GLY A 93 -2.45 -9.48 13.01
CA GLY A 93 -1.77 -10.05 11.84
C GLY A 93 -1.69 -9.16 10.61
N TYR A 94 -2.16 -7.90 10.61
CA TYR A 94 -1.84 -6.93 9.55
C TYR A 94 -0.70 -5.98 9.92
N ASP A 95 -0.05 -6.19 11.06
CA ASP A 95 0.98 -5.27 11.52
C ASP A 95 2.13 -5.13 10.54
N ASP A 96 2.62 -6.26 10.05
CA ASP A 96 3.64 -6.31 9.00
C ASP A 96 3.21 -5.61 7.72
N LEU A 97 1.92 -5.73 7.35
CA LEU A 97 1.39 -5.09 6.15
C LEU A 97 1.27 -3.58 6.32
N ALA A 98 0.84 -3.11 7.49
CA ALA A 98 0.68 -1.69 7.80
C ALA A 98 2.04 -0.97 7.86
N GLU A 99 3.08 -1.64 8.37
CA GLU A 99 4.47 -1.12 8.39
C GLU A 99 5.08 -1.07 6.99
N ASP A 100 4.70 -2.00 6.10
CA ASP A 100 5.27 -2.14 4.76
C ASP A 100 4.31 -1.69 3.64
N TYR A 101 3.34 -0.82 3.97
CA TYR A 101 2.24 -0.48 3.06
C TYR A 101 2.73 0.26 1.80
N ILE A 102 2.32 -0.24 0.64
CA ILE A 102 2.92 0.12 -0.66
C ILE A 102 2.77 1.59 -1.02
N THR A 103 1.63 2.21 -0.68
CA THR A 103 1.33 3.60 -1.06
C THR A 103 2.02 4.64 -0.19
N LEU A 104 2.59 4.24 0.95
CA LEU A 104 3.37 5.13 1.83
C LEU A 104 4.86 5.15 1.50
N LYS A 105 5.31 4.28 0.59
CA LYS A 105 6.70 4.21 0.14
C LYS A 105 6.99 5.36 -0.82
N ASP A 106 8.27 5.73 -0.94
CA ASP A 106 8.70 6.56 -2.07
C ASP A 106 8.35 5.87 -3.40
N GLY A 107 8.11 6.66 -4.44
CA GLY A 107 7.55 6.17 -5.69
C GLY A 107 8.37 5.07 -6.35
N TYR A 108 9.71 5.17 -6.33
CA TYR A 108 10.59 4.13 -6.87
C TYR A 108 10.44 2.82 -6.10
N ARG A 109 10.47 2.87 -4.76
CA ARG A 109 10.26 1.68 -3.93
C ARG A 109 8.87 1.10 -4.11
N ALA A 110 7.83 1.94 -4.20
CA ALA A 110 6.46 1.48 -4.44
C ALA A 110 6.32 0.77 -5.79
N ALA A 111 6.89 1.33 -6.87
CA ALA A 111 6.88 0.73 -8.20
C ALA A 111 7.63 -0.60 -8.23
N ALA A 112 8.83 -0.68 -7.64
CA ALA A 112 9.60 -1.91 -7.54
C ALA A 112 8.88 -2.98 -6.70
N TYR A 113 8.23 -2.57 -5.61
CA TYR A 113 7.43 -3.44 -4.75
C TYR A 113 6.24 -4.03 -5.51
N PHE A 114 5.47 -3.17 -6.22
CA PHE A 114 4.36 -3.61 -7.05
C PHE A 114 4.79 -4.66 -8.05
N MET A 115 5.90 -4.43 -8.74
CA MET A 115 6.40 -5.34 -9.77
C MET A 115 6.87 -6.68 -9.20
N SER A 116 7.40 -6.68 -7.99
CA SER A 116 7.75 -7.92 -7.30
C SER A 116 6.50 -8.74 -6.97
N LEU A 117 5.42 -8.10 -6.50
CA LEU A 117 4.13 -8.76 -6.29
C LEU A 117 3.50 -9.22 -7.61
N HIS A 118 3.57 -8.40 -8.65
CA HIS A 118 3.07 -8.72 -9.98
C HIS A 118 3.73 -9.98 -10.53
N ASN A 119 5.05 -10.02 -10.54
CA ASN A 119 5.81 -11.17 -11.02
C ASN A 119 5.53 -12.45 -10.21
N MET A 120 5.31 -12.31 -8.90
CA MET A 120 4.91 -13.42 -8.04
C MET A 120 3.51 -13.93 -8.42
N PHE A 121 2.55 -13.02 -8.60
CA PHE A 121 1.19 -13.34 -9.01
C PHE A 121 1.15 -14.04 -10.39
N GLU A 122 1.90 -13.55 -11.37
CA GLU A 122 2.01 -14.19 -12.68
C GLU A 122 2.58 -15.61 -12.59
N LYS A 123 3.62 -15.82 -11.79
CA LYS A 123 4.19 -17.16 -11.59
C LYS A 123 3.20 -18.14 -10.97
N MET A 124 2.36 -17.68 -10.03
CA MET A 124 1.37 -18.51 -9.35
C MET A 124 0.37 -19.16 -10.29
N GLU A 125 0.10 -18.58 -11.46
CA GLU A 125 -0.78 -19.20 -12.46
C GLU A 125 -0.36 -20.64 -12.78
N THR A 126 0.95 -20.88 -12.82
CA THR A 126 1.55 -22.20 -13.13
C THR A 126 2.04 -22.95 -11.89
N THR A 127 2.47 -22.25 -10.83
CA THR A 127 3.09 -22.88 -9.66
C THR A 127 2.13 -23.12 -8.49
N ASP A 128 1.05 -22.32 -8.37
CA ASP A 128 0.04 -22.41 -7.32
C ASP A 128 -1.30 -21.82 -7.81
N ASN A 129 -1.90 -22.53 -8.76
CA ASN A 129 -3.16 -22.11 -9.40
C ASN A 129 -4.31 -21.88 -8.39
N PRO A 130 -4.50 -22.72 -7.34
CA PRO A 130 -5.54 -22.46 -6.33
C PRO A 130 -5.40 -21.11 -5.62
N THR A 131 -4.17 -20.69 -5.28
CA THR A 131 -3.94 -19.36 -4.68
C THR A 131 -4.14 -18.24 -5.68
N TYR A 132 -3.66 -18.41 -6.92
CA TYR A 132 -3.87 -17.48 -8.03
C TYR A 132 -5.36 -17.17 -8.25
N GLU A 133 -6.22 -18.19 -8.34
CA GLU A 133 -7.66 -18.02 -8.54
C GLU A 133 -8.36 -17.38 -7.33
N LYS A 134 -7.92 -17.66 -6.10
CA LYS A 134 -8.42 -16.96 -4.89
C LYS A 134 -8.10 -15.47 -4.93
N ILE A 135 -6.89 -15.09 -5.36
CA ILE A 135 -6.48 -13.69 -5.51
C ILE A 135 -7.34 -13.01 -6.57
N LYS A 136 -7.49 -13.61 -7.75
CA LYS A 136 -8.35 -13.11 -8.83
C LYS A 136 -9.79 -12.89 -8.35
N THR A 137 -10.37 -13.87 -7.66
CA THR A 137 -11.73 -13.80 -7.14
C THR A 137 -11.90 -12.63 -6.17
N LYS A 138 -10.94 -12.43 -5.26
CA LYS A 138 -10.96 -11.30 -4.29
C LYS A 138 -10.81 -9.92 -4.95
N LEU A 139 -10.25 -9.87 -6.15
CA LEU A 139 -10.03 -8.64 -6.94
C LEU A 139 -11.01 -8.51 -8.12
N SER A 140 -12.04 -9.35 -8.20
CA SER A 140 -13.02 -9.39 -9.29
C SER A 140 -13.80 -8.09 -9.50
N LYS A 141 -13.79 -7.18 -8.51
CA LYS A 141 -14.33 -5.82 -8.65
C LYS A 141 -13.59 -4.97 -9.70
N TYR A 142 -12.35 -5.30 -10.04
CA TYR A 142 -11.55 -4.62 -11.07
C TYR A 142 -11.80 -5.23 -12.46
N THR A 143 -13.06 -5.21 -12.89
CA THR A 143 -13.49 -5.64 -14.24
C THR A 143 -14.09 -4.45 -14.98
N LYS A 144 -14.18 -4.55 -16.31
CA LYS A 144 -14.72 -3.46 -17.16
C LYS A 144 -13.93 -2.15 -17.04
N TRP A 145 -12.64 -2.26 -16.74
CA TRP A 145 -11.76 -1.13 -16.44
C TRP A 145 -11.30 -0.41 -17.71
N LYS A 146 -11.28 -1.09 -18.87
CA LYS A 146 -10.77 -0.52 -20.13
C LYS A 146 -11.46 0.78 -20.51
N LYS A 147 -12.79 0.80 -20.44
CA LYS A 147 -13.59 1.98 -20.75
C LYS A 147 -13.19 3.20 -19.90
N GLY A 148 -12.83 2.98 -18.64
CA GLY A 148 -12.37 4.05 -17.74
C GLY A 148 -10.98 4.57 -18.11
N VAL A 149 -10.09 3.70 -18.59
CA VAL A 149 -8.77 4.11 -19.09
C VAL A 149 -8.89 4.83 -20.43
N GLU A 150 -9.75 4.37 -21.34
CA GLU A 150 -9.95 4.94 -22.68
C GLU A 150 -10.75 6.26 -22.65
N ALA A 151 -11.46 6.54 -21.55
CA ALA A 151 -12.23 7.78 -21.38
C ALA A 151 -11.33 9.02 -21.55
N PRO A 152 -11.85 10.18 -21.99
CA PRO A 152 -11.05 11.38 -22.24
C PRO A 152 -10.14 11.80 -21.07
N ASP A 153 -10.62 11.64 -19.84
CA ASP A 153 -9.94 11.94 -18.57
C ASP A 153 -9.07 10.79 -18.02
N GLY A 154 -9.07 9.62 -18.67
CA GLY A 154 -8.20 8.50 -18.32
C GLY A 154 -6.72 8.85 -18.47
N ASN A 155 -5.89 8.22 -17.64
CA ASN A 155 -4.46 8.50 -17.58
C ASN A 155 -3.76 8.21 -18.91
N THR A 156 -3.02 9.21 -19.41
CA THR A 156 -2.35 9.15 -20.72
C THR A 156 -1.34 8.02 -20.81
N HIS A 157 -0.59 7.70 -19.76
CA HIS A 157 0.39 6.62 -19.79
C HIS A 157 -0.26 5.24 -19.88
N LEU A 158 -1.40 5.05 -19.23
CA LEU A 158 -2.17 3.80 -19.37
C LEU A 158 -2.73 3.65 -20.78
N LYS A 159 -3.24 4.75 -21.39
CA LYS A 159 -3.70 4.76 -22.79
C LYS A 159 -2.57 4.46 -23.77
N GLU A 160 -1.43 5.12 -23.62
CA GLU A 160 -0.24 4.89 -24.45
C GLU A 160 0.21 3.43 -24.39
N THR A 161 0.13 2.77 -23.23
CA THR A 161 0.45 1.35 -23.10
C THR A 161 -0.60 0.43 -23.72
N LEU A 162 -1.88 0.79 -23.65
CA LEU A 162 -2.96 0.05 -24.33
C LEU A 162 -2.77 0.07 -25.85
N ASP A 163 -2.36 1.23 -26.38
CA ASP A 163 -2.15 1.44 -27.81
C ASP A 163 -0.76 1.05 -28.30
N PHE A 164 0.14 0.68 -27.38
CA PHE A 164 1.51 0.31 -27.71
C PHE A 164 1.55 -0.89 -28.67
N ILE A 165 2.22 -0.69 -29.80
CA ILE A 165 2.50 -1.71 -30.79
C ILE A 165 3.93 -2.19 -30.54
N ASP A 166 4.07 -3.47 -30.19
CA ASP A 166 5.37 -4.07 -29.96
C ASP A 166 6.19 -4.06 -31.28
N PRO A 167 7.35 -3.39 -31.32
CA PRO A 167 8.17 -3.31 -32.52
C PRO A 167 8.63 -4.67 -33.07
N ALA A 168 8.79 -5.68 -32.21
CA ALA A 168 9.27 -7.00 -32.61
C ALA A 168 8.16 -7.83 -33.28
N THR A 169 6.91 -7.67 -32.85
CA THR A 169 5.77 -8.45 -33.34
C THR A 169 4.84 -7.68 -34.27
N GLY A 170 4.94 -6.35 -34.29
CA GLY A 170 4.04 -5.45 -35.02
C GLY A 170 2.60 -5.47 -34.51
N ARG A 171 2.36 -5.98 -33.30
CA ARG A 171 1.01 -6.20 -32.75
C ARG A 171 0.83 -5.47 -31.42
N LYS A 172 -0.39 -5.05 -31.15
CA LYS A 172 -0.80 -4.58 -29.82
C LYS A 172 -0.88 -5.77 -28.85
N ALA A 173 -0.50 -5.54 -27.60
CA ALA A 173 -0.75 -6.50 -26.54
C ALA A 173 -2.26 -6.65 -26.30
N ASN A 174 -2.74 -7.89 -26.15
CA ASN A 174 -4.10 -8.13 -25.71
C ASN A 174 -4.17 -8.13 -24.18
N TYR A 175 -5.05 -7.28 -23.63
CA TYR A 175 -5.37 -7.22 -22.20
C TYR A 175 -6.81 -7.68 -22.02
N SER A 176 -7.10 -8.64 -21.15
CA SER A 176 -8.47 -8.98 -20.76
C SER A 176 -9.08 -7.84 -19.93
N ASP A 177 -10.40 -7.65 -19.98
CA ASP A 177 -11.08 -6.57 -19.23
C ASP A 177 -11.40 -7.00 -17.78
N ASP A 178 -10.43 -7.62 -17.14
CA ASP A 178 -10.45 -8.16 -15.78
C ASP A 178 -9.14 -7.81 -15.04
N ILE A 179 -9.01 -8.28 -13.79
CA ILE A 179 -7.84 -8.00 -12.96
C ILE A 179 -6.52 -8.51 -13.58
N CYS A 180 -6.52 -9.64 -14.29
CA CYS A 180 -5.31 -10.17 -14.92
C CYS A 180 -4.83 -9.24 -16.03
N GLY A 181 -5.75 -8.81 -16.90
CA GLY A 181 -5.40 -7.86 -17.96
C GLY A 181 -5.04 -6.49 -17.42
N LEU A 182 -5.68 -6.03 -16.34
CA LEU A 182 -5.32 -4.78 -15.68
C LEU A 182 -3.91 -4.83 -15.10
N LEU A 183 -3.58 -5.86 -14.32
CA LEU A 183 -2.25 -6.03 -13.73
C LEU A 183 -1.16 -6.11 -14.81
N LYS A 184 -1.42 -6.84 -15.90
CA LYS A 184 -0.54 -6.90 -17.07
C LYS A 184 -0.35 -5.53 -17.73
N LEU A 185 -1.41 -4.74 -17.87
CA LEU A 185 -1.31 -3.36 -18.39
C LEU A 185 -0.41 -2.51 -17.49
N LEU A 186 -0.56 -2.61 -16.17
CA LEU A 186 0.25 -1.84 -15.22
C LEU A 186 1.72 -2.24 -15.27
N GLY A 187 2.00 -3.55 -15.34
CA GLY A 187 3.35 -4.08 -15.53
C GLY A 187 4.00 -3.53 -16.80
N ASN A 188 3.27 -3.58 -17.92
CA ASN A 188 3.73 -3.04 -19.21
C ASN A 188 3.87 -1.51 -19.20
N THR A 189 3.01 -0.80 -18.47
CA THR A 189 3.07 0.66 -18.36
C THR A 189 4.39 1.10 -17.76
N ARG A 190 4.82 0.44 -16.68
CA ARG A 190 6.15 0.69 -16.09
C ARG A 190 7.28 0.38 -17.08
N GLN A 191 7.16 -0.66 -17.90
CA GLN A 191 8.22 -1.04 -18.84
C GLN A 191 8.27 -0.18 -20.11
N HIS A 192 7.17 0.52 -20.45
CA HIS A 192 7.03 1.28 -21.68
C HIS A 192 6.77 2.76 -21.40
N SER A 193 5.52 3.21 -21.39
CA SER A 193 5.12 4.62 -21.37
C SER A 193 5.58 5.37 -20.11
N ALA A 194 5.72 4.67 -18.98
CA ALA A 194 6.17 5.23 -17.72
C ALA A 194 7.60 4.79 -17.32
N ARG A 195 8.40 4.24 -18.25
CA ARG A 195 9.76 3.72 -17.95
C ARG A 195 10.69 4.74 -17.31
N ALA A 196 10.59 6.01 -17.72
CA ALA A 196 11.38 7.10 -17.15
C ALA A 196 10.67 7.84 -16.00
N LYS A 197 9.53 7.33 -15.53
CA LYS A 197 8.60 7.98 -14.58
C LYS A 197 8.20 7.03 -13.44
N GLU A 198 9.13 6.15 -13.03
CA GLU A 198 8.86 5.16 -11.99
C GLU A 198 8.50 5.80 -10.63
N ASP A 199 9.07 6.98 -10.34
CA ASP A 199 8.80 7.78 -9.14
C ASP A 199 7.35 8.28 -9.03
N VAL A 200 6.63 8.38 -10.15
CA VAL A 200 5.22 8.79 -10.17
C VAL A 200 4.29 7.65 -10.58
N PHE A 201 4.78 6.42 -10.69
CA PHE A 201 3.99 5.27 -11.12
C PHE A 201 2.75 5.03 -10.25
N VAL A 202 2.86 5.22 -8.93
CA VAL A 202 1.71 5.10 -8.02
C VAL A 202 0.62 6.11 -8.37
N LEU A 203 0.98 7.35 -8.72
CA LEU A 203 0.05 8.40 -9.11
C LEU A 203 -0.61 8.09 -10.46
N ILE A 204 0.16 7.55 -11.41
CA ILE A 204 -0.34 7.07 -12.70
C ILE A 204 -1.46 6.05 -12.51
N VAL A 205 -1.23 5.05 -11.64
CA VAL A 205 -2.24 4.03 -11.34
C VAL A 205 -3.41 4.64 -10.56
N ALA A 206 -3.12 5.47 -9.56
CA ALA A 206 -4.14 6.02 -8.66
C ALA A 206 -5.15 6.94 -9.35
N GLN A 207 -4.78 7.57 -10.47
CA GLN A 207 -5.69 8.42 -11.25
C GLN A 207 -6.93 7.65 -11.73
N ASN A 208 -6.78 6.41 -12.19
CA ASN A 208 -7.90 5.56 -12.60
C ASN A 208 -8.31 4.54 -11.53
N PHE A 209 -7.35 4.09 -10.72
CA PHE A 209 -7.53 2.96 -9.80
C PHE A 209 -6.95 3.27 -8.41
N PRO A 210 -7.51 4.26 -7.69
CA PRO A 210 -6.92 4.81 -6.47
C PRO A 210 -6.70 3.77 -5.35
N ARG A 211 -7.49 2.70 -5.32
CA ARG A 211 -7.41 1.66 -4.29
C ARG A 211 -6.58 0.43 -4.68
N LEU A 212 -6.21 0.28 -5.95
CA LEU A 212 -5.74 -0.98 -6.51
C LEU A 212 -4.41 -1.45 -5.93
N MET A 213 -3.43 -0.56 -5.81
CA MET A 213 -2.11 -0.91 -5.26
C MET A 213 -2.24 -1.50 -3.85
N GLY A 214 -2.98 -0.80 -2.99
CA GLY A 214 -3.26 -1.23 -1.63
C GLY A 214 -4.09 -2.51 -1.54
N ASP A 215 -5.13 -2.63 -2.35
CA ASP A 215 -6.00 -3.81 -2.36
C ASP A 215 -5.25 -5.05 -2.87
N PHE A 216 -4.41 -4.90 -3.91
CA PHE A 216 -3.58 -5.98 -4.43
C PHE A 216 -2.57 -6.45 -3.37
N GLN A 217 -1.83 -5.53 -2.74
CA GLN A 217 -0.90 -5.87 -1.66
C GLN A 217 -1.61 -6.61 -0.51
N LYS A 218 -2.77 -6.11 -0.08
CA LYS A 218 -3.57 -6.71 1.00
C LYS A 218 -4.07 -8.11 0.66
N VAL A 219 -4.52 -8.33 -0.57
CA VAL A 219 -4.99 -9.64 -1.02
C VAL A 219 -3.83 -10.63 -1.12
N MET A 220 -2.68 -10.23 -1.67
CA MET A 220 -1.45 -11.03 -1.70
C MET A 220 -1.02 -11.41 -0.27
N PHE A 221 -0.94 -10.44 0.62
CA PHE A 221 -0.58 -10.64 2.03
C PHE A 221 -1.50 -11.66 2.72
N LYS A 222 -2.81 -11.55 2.53
CA LYS A 222 -3.82 -12.49 3.08
C LYS A 222 -3.65 -13.94 2.58
N GLN A 223 -2.93 -14.17 1.50
CA GLN A 223 -2.62 -15.51 1.01
C GLN A 223 -1.22 -15.99 1.42
N GLY A 224 -0.54 -15.27 2.32
CA GLY A 224 0.84 -15.57 2.73
C GLY A 224 1.88 -15.08 1.73
N CYS A 225 1.47 -14.38 0.67
CA CYS A 225 2.33 -13.93 -0.41
C CYS A 225 2.97 -12.58 -0.04
N THR A 226 4.11 -12.62 0.65
CA THR A 226 4.82 -11.42 1.10
C THR A 226 6.26 -11.41 0.57
N LEU A 227 6.80 -10.21 0.31
CA LEU A 227 8.17 -10.08 -0.20
C LEU A 227 9.24 -10.42 0.84
N LYS A 228 8.92 -10.36 2.13
CA LYS A 228 9.84 -10.74 3.23
C LYS A 228 10.21 -12.24 3.21
N PHE A 229 9.36 -13.10 2.66
CA PHE A 229 9.56 -14.56 2.64
C PHE A 229 9.67 -15.15 1.23
N TRP A 230 9.63 -14.33 0.19
CA TRP A 230 9.72 -14.81 -1.19
C TRP A 230 11.18 -14.98 -1.62
N ASN A 231 11.65 -16.23 -1.62
CA ASN A 231 12.91 -16.59 -2.25
C ASN A 231 12.64 -16.96 -3.72
N PRO A 232 13.10 -16.18 -4.71
CA PRO A 232 12.94 -16.51 -6.12
C PRO A 232 13.82 -17.68 -6.59
N LYS A 233 14.63 -18.28 -5.71
CA LYS A 233 15.44 -19.46 -5.98
C LYS A 233 14.71 -20.74 -5.60
N GLY A 234 13.96 -21.27 -6.56
CA GLY A 234 14.08 -22.67 -6.95
C GLY A 234 15.07 -22.75 -8.09
#